data_AF-A0A554J5I6-F1
#
_entry.id   AF-A0A554J5I6-F1
#
_cell.length_a   1.000
_cell.length_b   1.000
_cell.length_c   1.000
_cell.angle_alpha   90.00
_cell.angle_beta   90.00
_cell.angle_gamma   90.00
#
_symmetry.space_group_name_H-M   'P 1'
#
loop_
_entity.id
_entity.type
_entity.pdbx_description
1 polymer ?
#
loop_
_entity_poly.entity_id
_entity_poly.type
_entity_poly.pdbx_seq_one_letter_code
_entity_poly.pdbx_strand_id
1 'polypeptide(L)' 'MQTVYSNPCIRCGKDRIVSKEWTQQIGNTVLTRTDTVCPDKDCQKALDLDMEEKRLKKEAIMNRKSLPQKTPVS' A
#
# COMPACT_ATOMS: atom_id res chain seq x y z
N MET A 1 23.38 -3.50 -17.00
CA MET A 1 22.94 -4.77 -16.39
C MET A 1 21.73 -4.47 -15.53
N GLN A 2 20.54 -4.94 -15.89
CA GLN A 2 19.36 -4.79 -15.03
C GLN A 2 19.47 -5.84 -13.92
N THR A 3 19.68 -5.40 -12.68
CA THR A 3 19.62 -6.27 -11.51
C THR A 3 18.19 -6.74 -11.36
N VAL A 4 17.94 -8.04 -11.52
CA VAL A 4 16.64 -8.64 -11.24
C VAL A 4 16.45 -8.59 -9.73
N TYR A 5 15.75 -7.55 -9.25
CA TYR A 5 15.40 -7.41 -7.86
C TYR A 5 14.25 -8.37 -7.53
N SER A 6 14.52 -9.38 -6.71
CA SER A 6 13.48 -10.28 -6.20
C SER A 6 12.66 -9.56 -5.13
N ASN A 7 11.35 -9.60 -5.27
CA ASN A 7 10.40 -9.02 -4.33
C ASN A 7 9.38 -10.10 -3.94
N PRO A 8 9.78 -11.05 -3.09
CA PRO A 8 8.93 -12.18 -2.74
C PRO A 8 7.76 -11.72 -1.87
N CYS A 9 6.59 -12.31 -2.12
CA CYS A 9 5.42 -12.12 -1.31
C CYS A 9 5.62 -12.77 0.06
N ILE A 10 5.50 -11.98 1.14
CA ILE A 10 5.63 -12.49 2.51
C ILE A 10 4.55 -13.50 2.92
N ARG A 11 3.44 -13.60 2.15
CA ARG A 11 2.33 -14.52 2.44
C ARG A 11 2.49 -15.86 1.73
N CYS A 12 2.83 -15.85 0.44
CA CYS A 12 2.87 -17.07 -0.39
C CYS A 12 4.25 -17.39 -0.98
N GLY A 13 5.27 -16.54 -0.76
CA GLY A 13 6.64 -16.75 -1.23
C GLY A 13 6.90 -16.43 -2.70
N LYS A 14 5.87 -16.31 -3.54
CA LYS A 14 6.01 -16.01 -4.98
C LYS A 14 6.49 -14.57 -5.20
N ASP A 15 7.36 -14.36 -6.20
CA ASP A 15 7.79 -13.02 -6.60
C ASP A 15 6.62 -12.18 -7.09
N ARG A 16 6.51 -10.95 -6.56
CA ARG A 16 5.51 -9.97 -7.00
C ARG A 16 5.85 -9.48 -8.41
N ILE A 17 4.82 -9.20 -9.19
CA ILE A 17 4.95 -8.64 -10.54
C ILE A 17 4.64 -7.14 -10.52
N VAL A 18 5.30 -6.36 -11.38
CA VAL A 18 4.99 -4.94 -11.55
C VAL A 18 3.66 -4.79 -12.26
N SER A 19 2.71 -4.10 -11.64
CA SER A 19 1.41 -3.82 -12.24
C SER A 19 1.37 -2.46 -12.91
N LYS A 20 2.04 -1.47 -12.33
CA LYS A 20 2.05 -0.11 -12.85
C LYS A 20 3.31 0.61 -12.39
N GLU A 21 3.89 1.40 -13.28
CA GLU A 21 4.99 2.28 -12.96
C GLU A 21 4.68 3.67 -13.52
N TRP A 22 4.91 4.71 -12.71
CA TRP A 22 4.75 6.08 -13.16
C TRP A 22 5.68 7.02 -12.41
N THR A 23 6.10 8.05 -13.12
CA THR A 23 6.87 9.14 -12.55
C THR A 23 5.95 10.31 -12.22
N GLN A 24 6.07 10.84 -11.01
CA GLN A 24 5.34 12.02 -10.58
C GLN A 24 6.35 13.09 -10.14
N GLN A 25 6.17 14.32 -10.63
CA GLN A 25 6.94 15.46 -10.14
C GLN A 25 6.29 16.01 -8.88
N ILE A 26 7.06 16.08 -7.78
CA ILE A 26 6.65 16.65 -6.51
C ILE A 26 7.61 17.79 -6.19
N GLY A 27 7.15 19.03 -6.41
CA GLY A 27 8.01 20.22 -6.34
C GLY A 27 9.14 20.14 -7.38
N ASN A 28 10.38 20.15 -6.88
CA ASN A 28 11.59 20.08 -7.71
C ASN A 28 12.16 18.66 -7.85
N THR A 29 11.48 17.64 -7.30
CA THR A 29 11.95 16.26 -7.31
C THR A 29 11.07 15.38 -8.19
N VAL A 30 11.69 14.48 -8.94
CA VAL A 30 11.00 13.42 -9.69
C VAL A 30 10.94 12.15 -8.83
N LEU A 31 9.73 11.71 -8.51
CA LEU A 31 9.47 10.47 -7.77
C LEU A 31 8.99 9.39 -8.75
N THR A 32 9.72 8.28 -8.84
CA THR A 32 9.25 7.08 -9.54
C THR A 32 8.50 6.20 -8.55
N ARG A 33 7.23 5.90 -8.85
CA ARG A 33 6.42 4.94 -8.09
C ARG A 33 6.20 3.68 -8.93
N THR A 34 6.40 2.54 -8.29
CA THR A 34 6.19 1.21 -8.87
C THR A 34 5.22 0.46 -7.98
N ASP A 35 4.03 0.18 -8.50
CA ASP A 35 3.04 -0.67 -7.85
C ASP A 35 3.27 -2.12 -8.27
N THR A 36 3.22 -3.02 -7.30
CA THR A 36 3.44 -4.46 -7.48
C THR A 36 2.28 -5.27 -6.93
N VAL A 37 1.98 -6.41 -7.56
CA VAL A 37 0.88 -7.30 -7.18
C VAL A 37 1.37 -8.74 -7.01
N CYS A 38 0.70 -9.51 -6.17
CA CYS A 38 0.96 -10.93 -6.06
C CYS A 38 0.37 -11.65 -7.30
N PRO A 39 1.14 -12.51 -7.99
CA PRO A 39 0.60 -13.27 -9.13
C PRO A 39 -0.40 -14.37 -8.70
N ASP A 40 -0.41 -14.72 -7.41
CA ASP A 40 -1.37 -15.67 -6.85
C ASP A 40 -2.67 -14.96 -6.51
N LYS A 41 -3.74 -15.32 -7.24
CA LYS A 41 -5.06 -14.68 -7.13
C LYS A 41 -5.67 -14.84 -5.74
N ASP A 42 -5.51 -16.00 -5.12
CA ASP A 42 -6.09 -16.27 -3.80
C ASP A 42 -5.34 -15.50 -2.72
N CYS A 43 -4.01 -15.46 -2.83
CA CYS A 43 -3.17 -14.64 -1.96
C CYS A 43 -3.45 -13.14 -2.12
N GLN A 44 -3.63 -12.66 -3.36
CA GLN A 44 -3.92 -11.26 -3.63
C GLN A 44 -5.30 -10.88 -3.07
N LYS A 45 -6.32 -11.71 -3.33
CA LYS A 45 -7.67 -11.49 -2.82
C LYS A 45 -7.72 -11.42 -1.29
N ALA A 46 -6.99 -12.30 -0.60
CA ALA A 46 -6.88 -12.26 0.86
C ALA A 46 -6.23 -10.95 1.36
N LEU A 47 -5.21 -10.45 0.66
CA LEU A 47 -4.59 -9.17 0.96
C LEU A 47 -5.55 -8.00 0.74
N ASP A 48 -6.29 -8.01 -0.36
CA ASP A 48 -7.22 -6.94 -0.69
C ASP A 48 -8.36 -6.85 0.34
N LEU A 49 -8.87 -8.00 0.81
CA LEU A 49 -9.85 -8.06 1.89
C LEU A 49 -9.30 -7.47 3.21
N ASP A 50 -8.07 -7.85 3.60
CA ASP A 50 -7.43 -7.32 4.80
C ASP A 50 -7.18 -5.81 4.70
N MET A 51 -6.84 -5.32 3.51
CA MET A 51 -6.59 -3.89 3.26
C MET A 51 -7.90 -3.09 3.29
N GLU A 52 -8.97 -3.64 2.74
CA GLU A 52 -10.30 -3.04 2.78
C GLU A 52 -10.82 -2.96 4.22
N GLU A 53 -10.69 -4.02 5.01
CA GLU A 53 -11.08 -4.00 6.42
C GLU A 53 -10.31 -2.92 7.19
N LYS A 54 -9.00 -2.79 6.96
CA LYS A 54 -8.17 -1.74 7.56
C LYS A 54 -8.58 -0.34 7.09
N ARG A 55 -8.95 -0.17 5.82
CA ARG A 55 -9.44 1.10 5.27
C ARG A 55 -10.73 1.51 5.97
N LEU A 56 -11.71 0.61 6.06
CA LEU A 56 -12.99 0.86 6.74
C LEU A 56 -12.79 1.19 8.23
N LYS A 57 -11.91 0.45 8.94
CA LYS A 57 -11.58 0.76 10.33
C LYS A 57 -10.97 2.16 10.49
N LYS A 58 -10.04 2.54 9.60
CA LYS A 58 -9.42 3.88 9.60
C LYS A 58 -10.45 4.96 9.33
N GLU A 59 -11.33 4.78 8.36
CA GLU A 59 -12.40 5.71 8.02
C GLU A 59 -13.40 5.88 9.17
N ALA A 60 -13.82 4.78 9.80
CA ALA A 60 -14.69 4.85 10.98
C ALA A 60 -14.02 5.59 12.15
N ILE A 61 -12.70 5.47 12.33
CA ILE A 61 -11.97 6.26 13.32
C ILE A 61 -11.96 7.74 12.91
N MET A 62 -11.57 8.07 11.68
CA MET A 62 -11.51 9.48 11.22
C MET A 62 -12.89 10.16 11.29
N ASN A 63 -13.96 9.47 10.92
CA ASN A 63 -15.32 10.00 10.99
C ASN A 63 -15.79 10.20 12.44
N ARG A 64 -15.39 9.32 13.37
CA ARG A 64 -15.62 9.53 14.82
C ARG A 64 -14.79 10.68 15.38
N LYS A 65 -13.60 10.94 14.83
CA LYS A 65 -12.71 12.04 15.20
C LYS A 65 -13.14 13.42 14.65
N SER A 66 -14.25 13.51 13.92
CA SER A 66 -14.86 14.80 13.56
C SER A 66 -15.37 15.60 14.77
N LEU A 67 -15.46 14.97 15.95
CA LEU A 67 -15.49 15.67 17.24
C LEU A 67 -14.04 15.96 17.68
N PRO A 68 -13.71 17.21 18.06
CA PRO A 68 -12.34 17.67 18.23
C PRO A 68 -11.59 16.79 19.25
N GLN A 69 -10.58 16.07 18.76
CA GLN A 69 -9.62 15.42 19.64
C GLN A 69 -8.76 16.51 20.28
N LYS A 70 -8.99 16.80 21.55
CA LYS A 70 -8.03 17.55 22.36
C LYS A 70 -6.72 16.78 22.34
N THR A 71 -5.66 17.38 21.79
CA THR A 71 -4.29 16.87 21.88
C THR A 71 -3.89 16.79 23.36
N PRO A 72 -3.27 15.70 23.85
CA PRO A 72 -2.55 15.77 25.10
C PRO A 72 -1.29 16.62 24.85
N VAL A 73 -1.24 17.74 25.57
CA VAL A 73 -0.10 18.65 25.66
C VAL A 73 1.10 17.86 26.21
N SER A 74 2.26 17.99 25.56
CA SER A 74 3.57 17.68 26.16
C SER A 74 4.16 18.96 26.72
#